data_AF-A0A356NBM0-F1
#
_entry.id   AF-A0A356NBM0-F1
#
_cell.length_a   1.000
_cell.length_b   1.000
_cell.length_c   1.000
_cell.angle_alpha   90.00
_cell.angle_beta   90.00
_cell.angle_gamma   90.00
#
_symmetry.space_group_name_H-M   'P 1'
#
loop_
_entity.id
_entity.type
_entity.pdbx_description
1 polymer ?
#
loop_
_entity_poly.entity_id
_entity_poly.type
_entity_poly.pdbx_seq_one_letter_code
_entity_poly.pdbx_strand_id
1 'polypeptide(L)' 'METGKIVKVSGPLIVAEGMSQCKMYDVVHVSEKKLIGEVIELRGDRASIQVYEETSGLGPGENVYST' A
#
# COMPACT_ATOMS: atom_id res chain seq x y z
N MET A 1 -4.74 5.08 13.29
CA MET A 1 -3.82 4.55 12.27
C MET A 1 -4.53 3.36 11.68
N GLU A 2 -5.10 3.51 10.49
CA GLU A 2 -5.63 2.35 9.79
C GLU A 2 -4.48 1.56 9.20
N THR A 3 -4.66 0.24 9.15
CA THR A 3 -3.65 -0.69 8.68
C THR A 3 -4.29 -1.59 7.65
N GLY A 4 -3.93 -1.38 6.39
CA GLY A 4 -4.22 -2.32 5.33
C GLY A 4 -3.18 -3.42 5.27
N LYS A 5 -3.43 -4.43 4.44
CA LYS A 5 -2.54 -5.57 4.27
C LYS A 5 -2.23 -5.82 2.81
N ILE A 6 -0.96 -6.01 2.48
CA ILE A 6 -0.54 -6.32 1.10
C ILE A 6 -1.14 -7.66 0.69
N VAL A 7 -1.84 -7.67 -0.44
CA VAL A 7 -2.35 -8.89 -1.08
C VAL A 7 -1.60 -9.24 -2.35
N LYS A 8 -0.90 -8.27 -2.96
CA LYS A 8 -0.10 -8.47 -4.17
C LYS A 8 1.04 -7.46 -4.26
N VAL A 9 2.18 -7.94 -4.75
CA VAL A 9 3.36 -7.14 -5.11
C VAL A 9 3.68 -7.35 -6.59
N SER A 10 3.87 -6.28 -7.35
CA SER A 10 4.20 -6.33 -8.78
C SER A 10 5.16 -5.21 -9.14
N GLY A 11 6.45 -5.45 -8.88
CA GLY A 11 7.46 -4.40 -8.93
C GLY A 11 7.09 -3.28 -7.96
N PRO A 12 7.08 -2.00 -8.38
CA PRO A 12 6.77 -0.90 -7.49
C PRO A 12 5.25 -0.71 -7.25
N LEU A 13 4.40 -1.52 -7.91
CA LEU A 13 2.96 -1.51 -7.71
C LEU A 13 2.56 -2.53 -6.62
N ILE A 14 1.94 -2.04 -5.56
CA ILE A 14 1.44 -2.82 -4.43
C ILE A 14 -0.09 -2.77 -4.43
N VAL A 15 -0.75 -3.89 -4.13
CA VAL A 15 -2.19 -3.90 -3.87
C VAL A 15 -2.38 -4.28 -2.40
N ALA A 16 -3.13 -3.47 -1.68
CA ALA A 16 -3.49 -3.71 -0.29
C ALA A 16 -5.01 -3.76 -0.10
N GLU A 17 -5.48 -4.62 0.80
CA GLU A 17 -6.87 -4.69 1.27
C GLU A 17 -7.03 -4.02 2.64
N GLY A 18 -8.26 -3.76 3.06
CA GLY A 18 -8.54 -3.02 4.29
C GLY A 18 -8.27 -1.52 4.17
N MET A 19 -8.30 -0.98 2.95
CA MET A 19 -7.95 0.42 2.62
C MET A 19 -9.18 1.29 2.37
N SER A 20 -10.34 0.93 2.94
CA SER A 20 -11.63 1.55 2.63
C SER A 20 -11.74 3.03 2.99
N GLN A 21 -10.95 3.54 3.94
CA GLN A 21 -10.93 4.96 4.29
C GLN A 21 -9.80 5.74 3.61
N CYS A 22 -8.94 5.08 2.84
CA CYS A 22 -7.94 5.77 2.03
C CYS A 22 -8.60 6.51 0.88
N LYS A 23 -7.99 7.63 0.50
CA LYS A 23 -8.38 8.45 -0.64
C LYS A 23 -7.35 8.31 -1.74
N MET A 24 -7.79 8.62 -2.95
CA MET A 24 -6.88 8.82 -4.08
C MET A 24 -5.84 9.87 -3.71
N TYR A 25 -4.59 9.61 -4.06
CA TYR A 25 -3.40 10.44 -3.78
C TYR A 25 -2.98 10.51 -2.31
N ASP A 26 -3.56 9.70 -1.42
CA ASP A 26 -3.04 9.59 -0.06
C ASP A 26 -1.63 8.99 -0.08
N VAL A 27 -0.73 9.61 0.70
CA VAL A 27 0.58 9.06 0.99
C VAL A 27 0.44 8.03 2.11
N VAL A 28 1.07 6.88 1.91
CA VAL A 28 1.06 5.75 2.85
C VAL A 28 2.47 5.24 3.09
N HIS A 29 2.66 4.56 4.23
CA HIS A 29 3.88 3.80 4.51
C HIS A 29 3.65 2.31 4.27
N VAL A 30 4.50 1.68 3.46
CA VAL A 30 4.42 0.26 3.13
C VAL A 30 5.46 -0.52 3.94
N SER A 31 5.02 -1.59 4.59
CA SER A 31 5.82 -2.47 5.45
C SER A 31 6.37 -1.79 6.71
N GLU A 32 7.00 -2.58 7.56
CA GLU A 32 7.86 -2.10 8.66
C GLU A 32 9.06 -1.29 8.15
N LYS A 33 9.43 -1.47 6.87
CA LYS A 33 10.45 -0.65 6.19
C LYS A 33 10.00 0.80 6.00
N LYS A 34 8.71 1.10 6.16
CA LYS A 34 8.10 2.43 5.98
C LYS A 34 8.41 3.06 4.61
N LEU A 35 8.38 2.25 3.57
CA LEU A 35 8.60 2.75 2.22
C LEU A 35 7.45 3.69 1.84
N ILE A 36 7.77 4.80 1.17
CA ILE A 36 6.77 5.80 0.82
C ILE A 36 6.05 5.37 -0.46
N GLY A 37 4.72 5.35 -0.41
CA GLY A 37 3.87 5.13 -1.58
C GLY A 37 2.68 6.08 -1.66
N GLU A 38 2.07 6.15 -2.83
CA GLU A 38 0.89 6.94 -3.13
C GLU A 38 -0.25 6.05 -3.62
N VAL A 39 -1.46 6.27 -3.11
CA VAL A 39 -2.67 5.58 -3.60
C VAL A 39 -3.05 6.11 -4.98
N ILE A 40 -2.97 5.26 -6.00
CA ILE A 40 -3.24 5.61 -7.41
C ILE A 40 -4.53 5.00 -7.96
N GLU A 41 -5.16 4.09 -7.23
CA GLU A 41 -6.46 3.52 -7.58
C GLU A 41 -7.17 2.99 -6.33
N LEU A 42 -8.49 3.11 -6.28
CA LEU A 42 -9.34 2.51 -5.25
C LEU A 42 -10.42 1.63 -5.89
N ARG A 43 -10.57 0.40 -5.40
CA ARG A 43 -11.62 -0.54 -5.81
C ARG A 43 -12.20 -1.25 -4.59
N GLY A 44 -13.35 -0.79 -4.12
CA GLY A 44 -13.99 -1.35 -2.93
C GLY A 44 -13.11 -1.13 -1.70
N ASP A 45 -12.68 -2.23 -1.06
CA ASP A 45 -11.80 -2.22 0.10
C ASP A 45 -10.30 -2.26 -0.25
N ARG A 46 -9.96 -2.25 -1.55
CA ARG A 46 -8.58 -2.35 -2.04
C ARG A 46 -8.05 -1.03 -2.57
N ALA A 47 -6.77 -0.79 -2.33
CA ALA A 47 -6.00 0.28 -2.93
C ALA A 47 -4.83 -0.28 -3.75
N SER A 48 -4.63 0.29 -4.95
CA SER A 48 -3.37 0.16 -5.68
C SER A 48 -2.46 1.30 -5.27
N ILE A 49 -1.24 0.97 -4.85
CA ILE A 49 -0.27 1.91 -4.29
C ILE A 49 1.00 1.86 -5.15
N GLN A 50 1.41 3.02 -5.64
CA GLN A 50 2.69 3.19 -6.32
C GLN A 50 3.76 3.53 -5.28
N VAL A 51 4.74 2.66 -5.09
CA VAL A 51 5.86 2.89 -4.18
C VAL A 51 6.99 3.59 -4.94
N TYR A 52 7.61 4.59 -4.32
CA TYR A 52 8.70 5.37 -4.92
C TYR A 52 10.06 4.68 -4.79
N GLU A 53 10.19 3.78 -3.82
CA GLU A 53 11.42 3.08 -3.47
C GLU A 53 11.42 1.62 -3.96
N GLU A 54 12.57 0.95 -3.84
CA GLU A 54 12.71 -0.46 -4.23
C GLU A 54 11.87 -1.38 -3.33
N THR A 55 10.99 -2.17 -3.93
CA THR A 55 10.07 -3.08 -3.24
C THR A 55 10.64 -4.49 -3.05
N SER A 56 11.96 -4.66 -3.26
CA SER A 56 12.65 -5.94 -3.09
C SER A 56 12.49 -6.48 -1.67
N GLY A 57 12.02 -7.72 -1.60
CA GLY A 57 11.74 -8.40 -0.34
C GLY A 57 10.43 -8.00 0.33
N LEU A 58 9.55 -7.25 -0.34
CA LEU A 58 8.16 -7.12 0.08
C LEU A 58 7.33 -8.33 -0.40
N GLY A 59 6.35 -8.73 0.40
CA GLY A 59 5.42 -9.81 0.06
C GLY A 59 4.01 -9.61 0.61
N PRO A 60 3.06 -10.47 0.20
CA PRO A 60 1.74 -10.50 0.78
C PRO A 60 1.77 -10.73 2.29
N GLY A 61 0.86 -10.05 2.99
CA GLY A 61 0.72 -10.14 4.45
C GLY A 61 1.40 -9.01 5.22
N GLU A 62 2.26 -8.22 4.59
CA GLU A 62 2.85 -7.03 5.23
C GLU A 62 1.84 -5.88 5.33
N ASN A 63 2.09 -4.98 6.28
CA ASN A 63 1.16 -3.89 6.60
C ASN A 63 1.33 -2.69 5.68
N VAL A 64 0.25 -1.95 5.46
CA VAL A 64 0.25 -0.61 4.87
C VAL A 64 -0.39 0.34 5.86
N TYR A 65 0.31 1.40 6.22
CA TYR A 65 -0.12 2.37 7.22
C TYR A 65 -0.57 3.66 6.53
N SER A 66 -1.83 4.04 6.75
CA SER A 66 -2.33 5.35 6.34
C SER A 66 -1.69 6.43 7.22
N THR A 67 -1.26 7.54 6.61
CA THR A 67 -0.72 8.70 7.34
C THR A 67 -1.82 9.60 7.88
#